data_AF-A0A2Z5G3E4-F1
#
_entry.id   AF-A0A2Z5G3E4-F1
#
_cell.length_a   1.000
_cell.length_b   1.000
_cell.length_c   1.000
_cell.angle_alpha   90.00
_cell.angle_beta   90.00
_cell.angle_gamma   90.00
#
_symmetry.space_group_name_H-M   'P 1'
#
loop_
_entity.id
_entity.type
_entity.pdbx_description
1 polymer ?
#
loop_
_entity_poly.entity_id
_entity_poly.type
_entity_poly.pdbx_seq_one_letter_code
_entity_poly.pdbx_strand_id
1 'polypeptide(L)'
;MAEAGAVWLTDLDLIVPALGVLTQHLVVLLDPKDIVPTLHEAYGGIIPFDKYPYGVFMAGPSATGDIEGVIIHGAQGARTLTVFLLAT
;
A
#
# COMPACT_ATOMS: atom_id res chain seq x y z
N MET A 1 8.33 1.30 -1.01
CA MET A 1 8.92 2.64 -1.16
C MET A 1 9.13 3.26 0.21
N ALA A 2 10.38 3.44 0.61
CA ALA A 2 10.75 3.89 1.95
C ALA A 2 10.38 5.35 2.22
N GLU A 3 10.51 6.26 1.24
CA GLU A 3 10.29 7.71 1.45
C GLU A 3 8.91 8.07 2.02
N ALA A 4 7.87 7.32 1.65
CA ALA A 4 6.51 7.53 2.15
C ALA A 4 5.96 6.35 2.96
N GLY A 5 6.80 5.37 3.30
CA GLY A 5 6.36 4.16 4.00
C GLY A 5 5.23 3.42 3.27
N ALA A 6 5.29 3.38 1.94
CA ALA A 6 4.23 2.86 1.09
C ALA A 6 4.59 1.53 0.44
N VAL A 7 3.62 0.64 0.32
CA VAL A 7 3.70 -0.61 -0.43
C VAL A 7 2.94 -0.49 -1.75
N TRP A 8 3.52 -0.98 -2.83
CA TRP A 8 2.86 -1.07 -4.13
C TRP A 8 2.08 -2.38 -4.19
N LEU A 9 0.75 -2.31 -4.33
CA LEU A 9 -0.11 -3.49 -4.49
C LEU A 9 -0.80 -3.45 -5.86
N THR A 10 -0.83 -4.59 -6.53
CA THR A 10 -1.38 -4.76 -7.87
C THR A 10 -2.80 -5.35 -7.83
N ASP A 11 -3.42 -5.47 -8.99
CA ASP A 11 -4.65 -6.24 -9.17
C ASP A 11 -4.50 -7.72 -8.79
N LEU A 12 -3.32 -8.32 -9.00
CA LEU A 12 -3.06 -9.70 -8.57
C LEU A 12 -2.99 -9.83 -7.05
N ASP A 13 -2.39 -8.85 -6.36
CA ASP A 13 -2.30 -8.85 -4.90
C ASP A 13 -3.66 -8.65 -4.24
N LEU A 14 -4.48 -7.78 -4.83
CA LEU A 14 -5.76 -7.38 -4.26
C LEU A 14 -6.92 -8.26 -4.71
N ILE A 15 -6.83 -8.94 -5.86
CA ILE A 15 -7.89 -9.75 -6.52
C ILE A 15 -9.10 -8.90 -6.95
N VAL A 16 -9.59 -8.04 -6.05
CA VAL A 16 -10.59 -6.99 -6.28
C VAL A 16 -10.13 -5.69 -5.60
N PRO A 17 -10.29 -4.51 -6.25
CA PRO A 17 -9.83 -3.24 -5.69
C PRO A 17 -10.41 -2.92 -4.30
N ALA A 18 -11.60 -3.45 -3.99
CA ALA A 18 -12.26 -3.30 -2.70
C ALA A 18 -11.40 -3.76 -1.51
N LEU A 19 -10.49 -4.73 -1.69
CA LEU A 19 -9.61 -5.17 -0.59
C LEU A 19 -8.62 -4.09 -0.15
N GLY A 20 -8.23 -3.17 -1.02
CA GLY A 20 -7.34 -2.06 -0.65
C GLY A 20 -8.04 -0.96 0.17
N VAL A 21 -9.36 -0.90 0.12
CA VAL A 21 -10.14 0.24 0.67
C VAL A 21 -11.14 -0.15 1.76
N LEU A 22 -11.74 -1.34 1.71
CA LEU A 22 -12.78 -1.78 2.65
C LEU A 22 -12.26 -2.71 3.76
N THR A 23 -11.08 -3.29 3.58
CA THR A 23 -10.49 -4.21 4.56
C THR A 23 -10.23 -3.49 5.87
N GLN A 24 -10.62 -4.04 7.02
CA GLN A 24 -10.33 -3.42 8.32
C GLN A 24 -8.84 -3.57 8.70
N HIS A 25 -8.28 -4.75 8.46
CA HIS A 25 -6.90 -5.09 8.81
C HIS A 25 -6.21 -5.73 7.61
N LEU A 26 -5.25 -5.03 7.02
CA LEU A 26 -4.48 -5.50 5.87
C LEU A 26 -3.10 -5.97 6.31
N VAL A 27 -2.73 -7.18 5.93
CA VAL A 27 -1.38 -7.72 6.13
C VAL A 27 -0.71 -7.83 4.77
N VAL A 28 0.52 -7.31 4.69
CA VAL A 28 1.34 -7.36 3.48
C VAL A 28 2.61 -8.14 3.81
N LEU A 29 2.88 -9.17 3.01
CA LEU A 29 4.13 -9.90 3.05
C LEU A 29 5.07 -9.26 2.03
N LEU A 30 6.19 -8.73 2.50
CA LEU A 30 7.14 -7.98 1.68
C LEU A 30 8.51 -8.65 1.70
N ASP A 31 9.08 -8.89 0.53
CA ASP A 31 10.49 -9.26 0.41
C ASP A 31 11.35 -8.01 0.69
N PRO A 32 12.27 -8.04 1.67
CA PRO A 32 13.14 -6.91 1.98
C PRO A 32 13.93 -6.37 0.79
N LYS A 33 14.21 -7.21 -0.23
CA LYS A 33 14.96 -6.80 -1.42
C LYS A 33 14.18 -5.82 -2.31
N ASP A 34 12.85 -5.80 -2.19
CA ASP A 34 11.96 -4.96 -3.00
C ASP A 34 11.74 -3.58 -2.35
N ILE A 35 12.46 -3.27 -1.26
CA ILE A 35 12.43 -1.96 -0.62
C ILE A 35 13.37 -1.00 -1.37
N VAL A 36 12.77 -0.03 -2.05
CA VAL A 36 13.49 1.09 -2.68
C VAL A 36 13.33 2.38 -1.88
N PRO A 37 14.36 3.25 -1.87
CA PRO A 37 14.33 4.56 -1.22
C PRO A 37 13.20 5.46 -1.73
N THR A 38 13.11 5.68 -3.05
CA THR A 38 12.25 6.74 -3.64
C THR A 38 11.16 6.23 -4.58
N LEU A 39 10.16 7.08 -4.88
CA LEU A 39 9.14 6.78 -5.90
C LEU A 39 9.76 6.61 -7.29
N HIS A 40 10.76 7.43 -7.62
CA HIS A 40 11.45 7.35 -8.91
C HIS A 40 12.12 5.98 -9.09
N GLU A 41 12.76 5.45 -8.05
CA GLU A 41 13.35 4.11 -8.07
C GLU A 41 12.28 3.01 -8.16
N ALA A 42 11.14 3.19 -7.49
CA ALA A 42 10.01 2.25 -7.61
C ALA A 42 9.49 2.16 -9.05
N TYR A 43 9.26 3.30 -9.69
CA TYR A 43 8.82 3.39 -11.09
C TYR A 43 9.89 2.89 -12.08
N GLY A 44 11.17 3.12 -11.79
CA GLY A 44 12.27 2.75 -12.68
C GLY A 44 12.73 1.29 -12.57
N GLY A 45 12.49 0.63 -11.44
CA GLY A 45 13.12 -0.65 -11.12
C GLY A 45 12.20 -1.82 -10.79
N ILE A 46 11.07 -1.57 -10.10
CA ILE A 46 10.30 -2.65 -9.45
C ILE A 46 8.91 -2.84 -10.05
N ILE A 47 8.31 -1.79 -10.61
CA ILE A 47 6.92 -1.86 -11.09
C ILE A 47 6.88 -2.20 -12.59
N PRO A 48 6.43 -3.41 -12.99
CA PRO A 48 6.23 -3.75 -14.40
C PRO A 48 4.87 -3.23 -14.85
N PHE A 49 4.80 -1.96 -15.24
CA PHE A 49 3.57 -1.29 -15.68
C PHE A 49 2.89 -1.94 -16.89
N ASP A 50 3.63 -2.73 -17.67
CA ASP A 50 3.13 -3.50 -18.80
C ASP A 50 2.41 -4.79 -18.38
N LYS A 51 2.65 -5.27 -17.16
CA LYS A 51 2.08 -6.53 -16.64
C LYS A 51 0.84 -6.35 -15.78
N TYR A 52 0.68 -5.19 -15.16
CA TYR A 52 -0.41 -4.94 -14.22
C TYR A 52 -1.27 -3.77 -14.69
N PRO A 53 -2.53 -4.00 -15.12
CA PRO A 53 -3.43 -2.95 -15.59
C PRO A 53 -3.85 -1.99 -14.45
N TYR A 54 -3.64 -2.40 -13.20
CA TYR A 54 -3.91 -1.60 -12.02
C TYR A 54 -2.85 -1.85 -10.94
N GLY A 55 -2.48 -0.78 -10.25
CA GLY A 55 -1.81 -0.86 -8.98
C GLY A 55 -1.93 0.43 -8.19
N VAL A 56 -1.71 0.31 -6.89
CA VAL A 56 -1.91 1.38 -5.91
C VAL A 56 -0.78 1.37 -4.89
N PHE A 57 -0.27 2.55 -4.58
CA PHE A 57 0.56 2.73 -3.40
C PHE A 57 -0.32 2.90 -2.16
N MET A 58 -0.14 2.01 -1.18
CA MET A 58 -0.80 2.11 0.11
C MET A 58 0.22 2.39 1.21
N ALA A 59 -0.01 3.45 1.99
CA ALA A 59 0.82 3.84 3.11
C ALA A 59 -0.01 3.81 4.40
N GLY A 60 0.49 3.11 5.41
CA GLY A 60 -0.01 3.16 6.79
C GLY A 60 -1.52 2.93 6.99
N PRO A 61 -2.00 3.06 8.25
CA PRO A 61 -3.43 3.09 8.53
C PRO A 61 -4.06 4.39 7.99
N SER A 62 -5.26 4.28 7.43
CA SER A 62 -6.04 5.42 6.94
C SER A 62 -6.29 6.46 8.04
N ALA A 63 -5.74 7.65 7.86
CA ALA A 63 -6.11 8.87 8.58
C ALA A 63 -6.56 9.90 7.53
N THR A 64 -7.75 9.70 6.95
CA THR A 64 -8.13 10.41 5.72
C THR A 64 -9.53 11.04 5.73
N GLY A 65 -10.29 10.96 6.82
CA GLY A 65 -11.47 11.82 6.95
C GLY A 65 -11.12 13.09 7.72
N ASP A 66 -10.99 14.24 7.07
CA ASP A 66 -11.16 15.54 7.74
C ASP A 66 -12.60 16.00 7.50
N ILE A 67 -13.45 15.84 8.52
CA ILE A 67 -14.79 16.42 8.53
C ILE A 67 -14.81 17.42 9.68
N GLU A 68 -14.96 18.70 9.35
CA GLU A 68 -15.05 19.79 10.34
C GLU A 68 -13.85 19.88 11.30
N GLY A 69 -12.64 19.50 10.87
CA GLY A 69 -11.43 19.54 11.68
C GLY A 69 -11.24 18.31 12.58
N VAL A 70 -12.06 17.28 12.42
CA VAL A 70 -11.95 16.01 13.16
C VAL A 70 -11.37 14.94 12.25
N ILE A 71 -10.22 14.38 12.67
CA ILE A 71 -9.60 13.24 11.99
C ILE A 71 -10.43 11.98 12.26
N ILE A 72 -11.15 11.53 11.24
CA ILE A 72 -11.81 10.22 11.20
C ILE A 72 -10.79 9.19 10.72
N HIS A 73 -10.45 8.28 11.63
CA HIS A 73 -9.54 7.17 11.37
C HIS A 73 -10.32 6.02 10.71
N GLY A 74 -9.80 5.50 9.58
CA GLY A 74 -10.41 4.37 8.86
C GLY A 74 -11.66 4.71 8.04
N ALA A 75 -11.86 5.98 7.67
CA ALA A 75 -12.96 6.38 6.78
C ALA A 75 -12.69 6.00 5.30
N GLN A 76 -11.43 6.00 4.87
CA GLN A 76 -11.01 5.60 3.52
C GLN A 76 -9.70 4.82 3.57
N GLY A 77 -9.78 3.48 3.57
CA GLY A 77 -8.63 2.58 3.64
C GLY A 77 -8.59 1.74 4.92
N ALA A 78 -7.61 0.85 5.00
CA ALA A 78 -7.49 -0.06 6.13
C ALA A 78 -7.27 0.67 7.46
N ARG A 79 -7.95 0.23 8.53
CA ARG A 79 -7.74 0.74 9.90
C ARG A 79 -6.36 0.39 10.42
N THR A 80 -5.85 -0.78 10.04
CA THR A 80 -4.46 -1.15 10.29
C THR A 80 -3.86 -1.76 9.04
N LEU A 81 -2.62 -1.38 8.75
CA LEU A 81 -1.78 -2.02 7.74
C LEU A 81 -0.52 -2.52 8.45
N THR A 82 -0.24 -3.81 8.35
CA THR A 82 0.94 -4.45 8.93
C THR A 82 1.78 -5.06 7.83
N VAL A 83 3.07 -4.73 7.80
CA VAL A 83 4.02 -5.31 6.87
C VAL A 83 4.88 -6.33 7.60
N PHE A 84 4.90 -7.58 7.13
CA PHE A 84 5.87 -8.58 7.56
C PHE A 84 6.96 -8.68 6.51
N LEU A 85 8.20 -8.50 6.96
CA LEU A 85 9.38 -8.77 6.15
C LEU A 85 9.62 -10.28 6.11
N LEU A 86 9.61 -10.84 4.91
CA LEU A 86 9.87 -12.26 4.73
C LEU A 86 11.35 -12.53 5.01
N ALA A 87 11.62 -13.41 5.99
CA ALA A 87 12.95 -13.96 6.20
C ALA A 87 13.15 -15.11 5.22
N THR A 88 13.87 -14.85 4.13
CA THR A 88 14.44 -15.89 3.26
C THR A 88 15.65 -16.54 3.89
#